data_AF-A0A3B9DNP6-F1
#
_entry.id   AF-A0A3B9DNP6-F1
#
_cell.length_a   1.000
_cell.length_b   1.000
_cell.length_c   1.000
_cell.angle_alpha   90.00
_cell.angle_beta   90.00
_cell.angle_gamma   90.00
#
_symmetry.space_group_name_H-M   'P 1'
#
loop_
_entity.id
_entity.type
_entity.pdbx_description
1 polymer ?
#
loop_
_entity_poly.entity_id
_entity_poly.type
_entity_poly.pdbx_seq_one_letter_code
_entity_poly.pdbx_strand_id
1 'polypeptide(L)'
;AYAMGAEHVYIYCRGEFFEATQVLAKAVEDAYEDGILGDDVLGSGQKIDVTVFAGAGAYICGEETGLMSSLEGRRGEPRVKPPFPAAVGAFGMPTTINNVETLAAIPPIVTNGGEWYRQWGTEESPGTKLFCVSGHVNRPGNYELPLGFPLKDLIYEVCCGMVEDRPLKAVIPGGSSVALLSAEEAENCSLSYEGVIEA
;
A
#
# COMPACT_ATOMS: atom_id res chain seq x y z
N ALA A 1 6.96 14.23 -0.06
CA ALA A 1 8.03 15.24 0.04
C ALA A 1 7.47 16.65 -0.08
N TYR A 2 7.27 17.19 -1.30
CA TYR A 2 6.86 18.58 -1.53
C TYR A 2 5.66 19.07 -0.69
N ALA A 3 4.52 18.38 -0.77
CA ALA A 3 3.29 18.79 -0.07
C ALA A 3 3.40 18.81 1.47
N MET A 4 4.39 18.11 2.04
CA MET A 4 4.59 17.97 3.48
C MET A 4 5.91 18.60 3.97
N GLY A 5 6.64 19.29 3.09
CA GLY A 5 7.93 19.92 3.43
C GLY A 5 9.02 18.94 3.86
N ALA A 6 8.97 17.68 3.41
CA ALA A 6 10.00 16.69 3.73
C ALA A 6 11.13 16.75 2.70
N GLU A 7 12.36 16.91 3.18
CA GLU A 7 13.59 16.91 2.38
C GLU A 7 14.22 15.51 2.25
N HIS A 8 13.79 14.54 3.06
CA HIS A 8 14.29 13.17 3.03
C HIS A 8 13.14 12.16 3.05
N VAL A 9 13.23 11.13 2.22
CA VAL A 9 12.27 10.04 2.10
C VAL A 9 12.99 8.72 2.31
N TYR A 10 12.42 7.86 3.16
CA TYR A 10 12.88 6.48 3.33
C TYR A 10 11.87 5.55 2.68
N ILE A 11 12.33 4.70 1.77
CA ILE A 11 11.53 3.60 1.23
C ILE A 11 11.95 2.32 1.96
N TYR A 12 11.15 1.91 2.94
CA TYR A 12 11.39 0.70 3.71
C TYR A 12 10.86 -0.53 2.94
N CYS A 13 11.77 -1.28 2.34
CA CYS A 13 11.49 -2.51 1.62
C CYS A 13 11.50 -3.71 2.56
N ARG A 14 10.58 -4.64 2.34
CA ARG A 14 10.62 -5.95 3.01
C ARG A 14 11.91 -6.69 2.63
N GLY A 15 12.60 -7.27 3.62
CA GLY A 15 13.91 -7.90 3.43
C GLY A 15 13.94 -9.03 2.40
N GLU A 16 12.85 -9.79 2.27
CA GLU A 16 12.72 -10.88 1.30
C GLU A 16 12.53 -10.39 -0.14
N PHE A 17 12.20 -9.11 -0.36
CA PHE A 17 11.99 -8.54 -1.69
C PHE A 17 13.32 -8.08 -2.30
N PHE A 18 14.34 -8.94 -2.30
CA PHE A 18 15.70 -8.58 -2.73
C PHE A 18 15.74 -8.03 -4.16
N GLU A 19 15.21 -8.76 -5.14
CA GLU A 19 15.21 -8.33 -6.54
C GLU A 19 14.41 -7.04 -6.77
N ALA A 20 13.22 -6.93 -6.19
CA ALA A 20 12.42 -5.71 -6.29
C ALA A 20 13.10 -4.50 -5.64
N THR A 21 13.84 -4.71 -4.55
CA THR A 21 14.64 -3.67 -3.88
C THR A 21 15.78 -3.22 -4.77
N GLN A 22 16.44 -4.13 -5.50
CA GLN A 22 17.49 -3.77 -6.46
C GLN A 22 16.95 -2.95 -7.64
N VAL A 23 15.80 -3.35 -8.20
CA VAL A 23 15.14 -2.58 -9.27
C VAL A 23 14.76 -1.19 -8.79
N LEU A 24 14.19 -1.09 -7.58
CA LEU A 24 13.84 0.20 -6.98
C LEU A 24 15.07 1.07 -6.71
N ALA A 25 16.14 0.49 -6.17
CA ALA A 25 17.39 1.21 -5.92
C ALA A 25 17.96 1.78 -7.23
N LYS A 26 17.95 0.99 -8.30
CA LYS A 26 18.39 1.47 -9.62
C LYS A 26 17.51 2.60 -10.14
N ALA A 27 16.19 2.50 -10.00
CA ALA A 27 15.28 3.58 -10.40
C ALA A 27 15.51 4.88 -9.58
N VAL A 28 15.88 4.75 -8.30
CA VAL A 28 16.27 5.90 -7.47
C VAL A 28 17.59 6.51 -7.95
N GLU A 29 18.60 5.69 -8.28
CA GLU A 29 19.85 6.16 -8.90
C GLU A 29 19.60 6.90 -10.21
N ASP A 30 18.79 6.32 -11.11
CA ASP A 30 18.43 6.96 -12.38
C ASP A 30 17.72 8.31 -12.15
N ALA A 31 16.84 8.39 -11.15
CA ALA A 31 16.17 9.64 -10.79
C ALA A 31 17.14 10.71 -10.22
N TYR A 32 18.22 10.30 -9.56
CA TYR A 32 19.31 11.23 -9.18
C TYR A 32 20.11 11.69 -10.41
N GLU A 33 20.44 10.78 -11.33
CA GLU A 33 21.17 11.11 -12.58
C GLU A 33 20.40 12.09 -13.47
N ASP A 34 19.07 11.95 -13.53
CA ASP A 34 18.17 12.81 -14.30
C ASP A 34 17.77 14.11 -13.56
N GLY A 35 18.28 14.35 -12.35
CA GLY A 35 17.95 15.54 -11.55
C GLY A 35 16.49 15.59 -11.06
N ILE A 36 15.80 14.45 -11.03
CA ILE A 36 14.46 14.29 -10.43
C ILE A 36 14.57 14.26 -8.89
N LEU A 37 15.70 13.84 -8.35
CA LEU A 37 16.06 13.82 -6.93
C LEU A 37 17.38 14.58 -6.69
N GLY A 38 17.65 14.92 -5.43
CA GLY A 38 18.87 15.61 -5.00
C GLY A 38 18.64 17.02 -4.47
N ASP A 39 19.67 17.88 -4.58
CA ASP A 39 19.69 19.21 -3.94
C ASP A 39 18.88 20.28 -4.69
N ASP A 40 18.56 20.05 -5.96
CA ASP A 40 17.78 20.97 -6.79
C ASP A 40 16.86 20.21 -7.75
N VAL A 41 15.80 19.62 -7.18
CA VAL A 41 14.83 18.78 -7.89
C VAL A 41 14.25 19.53 -9.08
N LEU A 42 14.54 19.06 -10.29
CA LEU A 42 14.08 19.63 -11.56
C LEU A 42 14.34 21.15 -11.71
N GLY A 43 15.36 21.69 -11.03
CA GLY A 43 15.67 23.13 -11.03
C GLY A 43 14.71 24.00 -10.22
N SER A 44 13.97 23.41 -9.27
CA SER A 44 12.96 24.10 -8.46
C SER A 44 13.49 24.80 -7.20
N GLY A 45 14.76 24.61 -6.85
CA GLY A 45 15.38 25.02 -5.60
C GLY A 45 14.98 24.17 -4.39
N GLN A 46 14.28 23.05 -4.60
CA GLN A 46 13.87 22.11 -3.55
C GLN A 46 14.87 20.96 -3.45
N LYS A 47 15.21 20.58 -2.21
CA LYS A 47 16.00 19.40 -1.92
C LYS A 47 15.09 18.23 -1.56
N ILE A 48 15.23 17.09 -2.25
CA ILE A 48 14.56 15.84 -1.91
C ILE A 48 15.54 14.68 -2.08
N ASP A 49 15.95 14.10 -0.97
CA ASP A 49 16.75 12.89 -0.91
C ASP A 49 15.90 11.64 -0.67
N VAL A 50 16.30 10.52 -1.24
CA VAL A 50 15.61 9.23 -1.11
C VAL A 50 16.61 8.16 -0.70
N THR A 51 16.28 7.41 0.34
CA THR A 51 17.04 6.22 0.77
C THR A 51 16.17 4.98 0.70
N VAL A 52 16.63 3.98 -0.05
CA VAL A 52 16.04 2.65 -0.06
C VAL A 52 16.63 1.84 1.09
N PHE A 53 15.78 1.39 2.01
CA PHE A 53 16.17 0.65 3.21
C PHE A 53 15.59 -0.76 3.15
N ALA A 54 16.44 -1.79 3.22
CA ALA A 54 15.98 -3.18 3.28
C ALA A 54 15.81 -3.64 4.73
N GLY A 55 14.60 -4.10 5.08
CA GLY A 55 14.31 -4.75 6.35
C GLY A 55 14.90 -6.16 6.45
N ALA A 56 14.54 -6.88 7.53
CA ALA A 56 15.12 -8.18 7.85
C ALA A 56 14.08 -9.30 8.11
N GLY A 57 12.95 -9.27 7.39
CA GLY A 57 11.97 -10.38 7.39
C GLY A 57 11.03 -10.45 8.59
N ALA A 58 10.70 -9.31 9.20
CA ALA A 58 9.78 -9.25 10.33
C ALA A 58 8.47 -8.55 9.94
N TYR A 59 7.33 -9.28 9.99
CA TYR A 59 6.00 -8.73 9.71
C TYR A 59 5.66 -7.52 10.59
N ILE A 60 6.08 -7.55 11.86
CA ILE A 60 5.83 -6.45 12.81
C ILE A 60 6.53 -5.15 12.40
N CYS A 61 7.60 -5.21 11.62
CA CYS A 61 8.25 -4.01 11.07
C CYS A 61 7.41 -3.33 9.97
N GLY A 62 6.31 -3.94 9.52
CA GLY A 62 5.33 -3.29 8.66
C GLY A 62 4.32 -2.42 9.43
N GLU A 63 4.23 -2.56 10.75
CA GLU A 63 3.46 -1.64 11.59
C GLU A 63 4.17 -0.29 11.63
N GLU A 64 3.42 0.81 11.56
CA GLU A 64 3.92 2.18 11.43
C GLU A 64 5.06 2.52 12.41
N THR A 65 4.89 2.24 13.70
CA THR A 65 5.89 2.57 14.71
C THR A 65 7.01 1.52 14.83
N GLY A 66 6.71 0.25 14.56
CA GLY A 66 7.69 -0.82 14.45
C GLY A 66 8.67 -0.58 13.29
N LEU A 67 8.17 -0.07 12.16
CA LEU A 67 8.95 0.36 11.01
C LEU A 67 9.98 1.41 11.41
N MET A 68 9.56 2.45 12.13
CA MET A 68 10.48 3.50 12.59
C MET A 68 11.56 2.97 13.52
N SER A 69 11.20 2.11 14.48
CA SER A 69 12.18 1.47 15.37
C SER A 69 13.19 0.64 14.58
N SER A 70 12.73 -0.12 13.59
CA SER A 70 13.62 -0.89 12.70
C SER A 70 14.51 0.00 11.84
N LEU A 71 13.96 1.09 11.28
CA LEU A 71 14.69 2.05 10.45
C LEU A 71 15.79 2.77 11.27
N GLU A 72 15.54 3.03 12.55
CA GLU A 72 16.52 3.58 13.49
C GLU A 72 17.56 2.57 13.99
N GLY A 73 17.58 1.35 13.43
CA GLY A 73 18.52 0.29 13.82
C GLY A 73 18.23 -0.37 15.16
N ARG A 74 17.04 -0.17 15.73
CA ARG A 74 16.56 -0.89 16.91
C ARG A 74 15.80 -2.15 16.50
N ARG A 75 15.42 -2.96 17.48
CA ARG A 75 14.43 -4.02 17.27
C ARG A 75 13.13 -3.37 16.78
N GLY A 76 12.44 -3.98 15.83
CA GLY A 76 11.19 -3.49 15.23
C GLY A 76 9.97 -3.58 16.16
N GLU A 77 10.15 -3.21 17.42
CA GLU A 77 9.09 -3.16 18.42
C GLU A 77 8.27 -1.88 18.22
N PRO A 78 6.93 -1.99 18.13
CA PRO A 78 6.04 -0.83 18.08
C PRO A 78 6.22 0.09 19.29
N ARG A 79 6.05 1.38 19.06
CA ARG A 79 6.09 2.41 20.11
C ARG A 79 4.68 2.65 20.64
N VAL A 80 4.60 2.92 21.93
CA VAL A 80 3.33 3.35 22.54
C VAL A 80 2.96 4.73 22.01
N LYS A 81 1.74 4.88 21.50
CA LYS A 81 1.13 6.16 21.14
C LYS A 81 0.40 6.71 22.38
N PRO A 82 0.53 8.00 22.76
CA PRO A 82 1.40 9.06 22.21
C PRO A 82 2.88 8.98 22.65
N PRO A 83 3.82 9.63 21.92
CA PRO A 83 3.61 10.56 20.79
C PRO A 83 3.29 9.87 19.46
N PHE A 84 2.52 10.55 18.60
CA PHE A 84 2.21 10.09 17.24
C PHE A 84 3.38 10.39 16.29
N PRO A 85 3.59 9.57 15.22
CA PRO A 85 4.71 9.76 14.28
C PRO A 85 4.72 11.12 13.58
N ALA A 86 3.54 11.68 13.31
CA ALA A 86 3.41 13.01 12.71
C ALA A 86 4.00 14.14 13.60
N ALA A 87 4.13 13.92 14.91
CA ALA A 87 4.78 14.84 15.83
C ALA A 87 6.22 14.41 16.14
N VAL A 88 6.42 13.14 16.50
CA VAL A 88 7.74 12.56 16.85
C VAL A 88 7.84 11.17 16.22
N GLY A 89 8.38 11.12 15.00
CA GLY A 89 8.49 9.93 14.19
C GLY A 89 9.91 9.38 14.13
N ALA A 90 10.37 9.07 12.91
CA ALA A 90 11.69 8.53 12.65
C ALA A 90 12.76 9.57 13.03
N PHE A 91 13.77 9.13 13.80
CA PHE A 91 14.87 9.96 14.29
C PHE A 91 14.41 11.18 15.11
N GLY A 92 13.21 11.12 15.69
CA GLY A 92 12.61 12.21 16.45
C GLY A 92 12.02 13.34 15.60
N MET A 93 11.98 13.18 14.27
CA MET A 93 11.44 14.17 13.34
C MET A 93 9.97 13.89 13.02
N PRO A 94 9.15 14.91 12.67
CA PRO A 94 7.82 14.70 12.12
C PRO A 94 7.86 13.76 10.92
N THR A 95 7.15 12.64 10.98
CA THR A 95 7.17 11.61 9.94
C THR A 95 5.77 11.15 9.60
N THR A 96 5.46 11.10 8.31
CA THR A 96 4.24 10.47 7.79
C THR A 96 4.61 9.18 7.09
N ILE A 97 3.92 8.09 7.43
CA ILE A 97 4.16 6.77 6.87
C ILE A 97 2.93 6.39 6.03
N ASN A 98 3.16 6.06 4.76
CA ASN A 98 2.12 5.64 3.84
C ASN A 98 2.52 4.35 3.14
N ASN A 99 1.53 3.56 2.75
CA ASN A 99 1.77 2.41 1.88
C ASN A 99 2.24 2.88 0.49
N VAL A 100 3.02 2.04 -0.19
CA VAL A 100 3.51 2.29 -1.56
C VAL A 100 2.36 2.55 -2.52
N GLU A 101 1.28 1.79 -2.45
CA GLU A 101 0.10 1.96 -3.33
C GLU A 101 -0.55 3.33 -3.16
N THR A 102 -0.69 3.81 -1.92
CA THR A 102 -1.21 5.15 -1.63
C THR A 102 -0.34 6.23 -2.28
N LEU A 103 0.99 6.10 -2.20
CA LEU A 103 1.91 7.06 -2.82
C LEU A 103 1.94 6.94 -4.34
N ALA A 104 1.84 5.72 -4.89
CA ALA A 104 1.80 5.45 -6.32
C ALA A 104 0.52 5.96 -7.00
N ALA A 105 -0.58 6.11 -6.25
CA ALA A 105 -1.80 6.74 -6.72
C ALA A 105 -1.68 8.28 -6.86
N ILE A 106 -0.71 8.92 -6.21
CA ILE A 106 -0.59 10.40 -6.20
C ILE A 106 -0.29 10.98 -7.59
N PRO A 107 0.69 10.51 -8.37
CA PRO A 107 0.99 11.08 -9.69
C PRO A 107 -0.22 11.17 -10.64
N PRO A 108 -1.03 10.10 -10.86
CA PRO A 108 -2.22 10.21 -11.70
C PRO A 108 -3.30 11.12 -11.08
N ILE A 109 -3.44 11.16 -9.74
CA ILE A 109 -4.37 12.10 -9.07
C ILE A 109 -3.95 13.56 -9.33
N VAL A 110 -2.66 13.88 -9.21
CA VAL A 110 -2.16 15.25 -9.45
C VAL A 110 -2.31 15.62 -10.93
N THR A 111 -2.10 14.66 -11.83
CA THR A 111 -2.17 14.91 -13.28
C THR A 111 -3.61 15.10 -13.77
N ASN A 112 -4.56 14.29 -13.29
CA ASN A 112 -5.94 14.28 -13.79
C ASN A 112 -6.94 15.00 -12.88
N GLY A 113 -6.56 15.31 -11.64
CA GLY A 113 -7.40 15.95 -10.63
C GLY A 113 -8.10 14.96 -9.68
N GLY A 114 -8.49 15.46 -8.51
CA GLY A 114 -9.15 14.65 -7.48
C GLY A 114 -10.53 14.13 -7.91
N GLU A 115 -11.31 14.92 -8.65
CA GLU A 115 -12.61 14.51 -9.19
C GLU A 115 -12.49 13.31 -10.14
N TRP A 116 -11.43 13.29 -10.97
CA TRP A 116 -11.14 12.15 -11.84
C TRP A 116 -10.89 10.87 -11.03
N TYR A 117 -10.17 10.94 -9.92
CA TYR A 117 -9.93 9.74 -9.11
C TYR A 117 -11.20 9.28 -8.38
N ARG A 118 -12.03 10.23 -7.92
CA ARG A 118 -13.32 9.99 -7.26
C ARG A 118 -14.42 9.48 -8.18
N GLN A 119 -14.21 9.44 -9.51
CA GLN A 119 -15.17 8.83 -10.43
C GLN A 119 -15.21 7.30 -10.29
N TRP A 120 -14.14 6.71 -9.74
CA TRP A 120 -14.06 5.31 -9.37
C TRP A 120 -14.33 5.16 -7.88
N GLY A 121 -14.70 3.95 -7.46
CA GLY A 121 -14.96 3.69 -6.06
C GLY A 121 -16.41 3.93 -5.65
N THR A 122 -16.66 3.86 -4.35
CA THR A 122 -17.90 4.35 -3.74
C THR A 122 -17.73 5.81 -3.31
N GLU A 123 -18.80 6.45 -2.82
CA GLU A 123 -18.73 7.82 -2.31
C GLU A 123 -17.77 7.96 -1.11
N GLU A 124 -17.82 6.98 -0.20
CA GLU A 124 -16.99 6.93 1.01
C GLU A 124 -15.59 6.34 0.76
N SER A 125 -15.49 5.40 -0.19
CA SER A 125 -14.25 4.74 -0.62
C SER A 125 -13.93 5.03 -2.08
N PRO A 126 -13.46 6.26 -2.42
CA PRO A 126 -13.13 6.64 -3.79
C PRO A 126 -11.84 5.99 -4.28
N GLY A 127 -11.76 5.78 -5.60
CA GLY A 127 -10.57 5.32 -6.29
C GLY A 127 -10.53 3.83 -6.59
N THR A 128 -9.34 3.39 -6.97
CA THR A 128 -9.04 1.99 -7.26
C THR A 128 -8.21 1.36 -6.15
N LYS A 129 -8.19 0.04 -6.13
CA LYS A 129 -7.41 -0.77 -5.21
C LYS A 129 -6.80 -1.95 -5.94
N LEU A 130 -5.56 -2.27 -5.62
CA LEU A 130 -4.92 -3.52 -5.97
C LEU A 130 -5.44 -4.63 -5.05
N PHE A 131 -6.22 -5.54 -5.63
CA PHE A 131 -6.73 -6.76 -5.00
C PHE A 131 -5.80 -7.93 -5.33
N CYS A 132 -5.14 -8.46 -4.30
CA CYS A 132 -4.23 -9.60 -4.41
C CYS A 132 -5.00 -10.90 -4.12
N VAL A 133 -5.57 -11.51 -5.15
CA VAL A 133 -6.35 -12.76 -5.00
C VAL A 133 -5.43 -13.96 -4.99
N SER A 134 -5.48 -14.72 -3.90
CA SER A 134 -4.71 -15.94 -3.68
C SER A 134 -5.62 -17.07 -3.19
N GLY A 135 -5.06 -18.27 -3.04
CA GLY A 135 -5.82 -19.44 -2.57
C GLY A 135 -6.54 -20.18 -3.69
N HIS A 136 -7.75 -20.65 -3.40
CA HIS A 136 -8.47 -21.63 -4.23
C HIS A 136 -9.31 -21.03 -5.36
N VAL A 137 -8.73 -20.14 -6.17
CA VAL A 137 -9.37 -19.62 -7.41
C VAL A 137 -8.62 -20.12 -8.64
N ASN A 138 -9.28 -20.18 -9.80
CA ASN A 138 -8.67 -20.67 -11.05
C ASN A 138 -7.59 -19.73 -11.60
N ARG A 139 -7.71 -18.42 -11.34
CA ARG A 139 -6.77 -17.41 -11.82
C ARG A 139 -6.32 -16.48 -10.68
N PRO A 140 -5.44 -16.93 -9.78
CA PRO A 140 -4.88 -16.07 -8.73
C PRO A 140 -3.98 -14.99 -9.36
N GLY A 141 -3.90 -13.83 -8.73
CA GLY A 141 -3.14 -12.70 -9.26
C GLY A 141 -3.45 -11.38 -8.56
N ASN A 142 -2.82 -10.32 -9.05
CA ASN A 142 -3.08 -8.95 -8.60
C ASN A 142 -3.92 -8.24 -9.65
N TYR A 143 -5.06 -7.68 -9.23
CA TYR A 143 -6.01 -7.00 -10.09
C TYR A 143 -6.26 -5.59 -9.56
N GLU A 144 -6.14 -4.59 -10.41
CA GLU A 144 -6.57 -3.23 -10.07
C GLU A 144 -8.05 -3.07 -10.43
N LEU A 145 -8.89 -2.84 -9.43
CA LEU A 145 -10.34 -2.65 -9.62
C LEU A 145 -10.82 -1.47 -8.78
N PRO A 146 -11.95 -0.84 -9.16
CA PRO A 146 -12.58 0.18 -8.33
C PRO A 146 -12.94 -0.37 -6.94
N LEU A 147 -12.80 0.45 -5.90
CA LEU A 147 -13.39 0.11 -4.61
C LEU A 147 -14.92 -0.02 -4.74
N GLY A 148 -15.52 -0.93 -3.99
CA GLY A 148 -16.92 -1.29 -4.11
C GLY A 148 -17.23 -2.30 -5.22
N PHE A 149 -16.20 -2.89 -5.85
CA PHE A 149 -16.39 -4.00 -6.79
C PHE A 149 -16.98 -5.23 -6.05
N PRO A 150 -17.99 -5.94 -6.60
CA PRO A 150 -18.56 -7.09 -5.91
C PRO A 150 -17.54 -8.22 -5.72
N LEU A 151 -17.42 -8.74 -4.49
CA LEU A 151 -16.47 -9.84 -4.19
C LEU A 151 -16.83 -11.11 -4.98
N LYS A 152 -18.12 -11.37 -5.17
CA LYS A 152 -18.62 -12.45 -6.03
C LYS A 152 -18.06 -12.35 -7.44
N ASP A 153 -18.15 -11.17 -8.06
CA ASP A 153 -17.69 -10.95 -9.43
C ASP A 153 -16.16 -11.07 -9.51
N LEU A 154 -15.43 -10.64 -8.48
CA LEU A 154 -13.99 -10.83 -8.41
C LEU A 154 -13.63 -12.32 -8.44
N ILE A 155 -14.35 -13.15 -7.68
CA ILE A 155 -14.09 -14.58 -7.61
C ILE A 155 -14.50 -15.27 -8.93
N TYR A 156 -15.74 -15.09 -9.37
CA TYR A 156 -16.31 -15.91 -10.44
C TYR A 156 -16.02 -15.37 -11.85
N GLU A 157 -16.02 -14.05 -12.05
CA GLU A 157 -15.79 -13.45 -13.37
C GLU A 157 -14.29 -13.16 -13.59
N VAL A 158 -13.64 -12.45 -12.66
CA VAL A 158 -12.25 -12.03 -12.84
C VAL A 158 -11.27 -13.18 -12.61
N CYS A 159 -11.47 -13.95 -11.53
CA CYS A 159 -10.60 -15.08 -11.19
C CYS A 159 -11.04 -16.41 -11.80
N CYS A 160 -12.09 -16.39 -12.62
CA CYS A 160 -12.67 -17.55 -13.32
C CYS A 160 -13.16 -18.67 -12.40
N GLY A 161 -13.67 -18.31 -11.21
CA GLY A 161 -14.27 -19.25 -10.27
C GLY A 161 -13.27 -20.01 -9.40
N MET A 162 -13.81 -20.99 -8.68
CA MET A 162 -13.06 -21.80 -7.71
C MET A 162 -12.35 -22.97 -8.39
N VAL A 163 -11.22 -23.39 -7.82
CA VAL A 163 -10.48 -24.58 -8.26
C VAL A 163 -11.39 -25.80 -8.25
N GLU A 164 -11.36 -26.59 -9.35
CA GLU A 164 -12.16 -27.80 -9.54
C GLU A 164 -13.68 -27.57 -9.42
N ASP A 165 -14.16 -26.35 -9.71
CA ASP A 165 -15.57 -25.95 -9.59
C ASP A 165 -16.18 -26.21 -8.20
N ARG A 166 -15.33 -26.24 -7.17
CA ARG A 166 -15.75 -26.48 -5.79
C ARG A 166 -16.55 -25.28 -5.28
N PRO A 167 -17.56 -25.48 -4.43
CA PRO A 167 -18.28 -24.37 -3.83
C PRO A 167 -17.35 -23.55 -2.92
N LEU A 168 -17.51 -22.23 -2.94
CA LEU A 168 -16.87 -21.35 -1.96
C LEU A 168 -17.34 -21.75 -0.56
N LYS A 169 -16.39 -21.81 0.38
CA LYS A 169 -16.69 -22.07 1.80
C LYS A 169 -16.55 -20.81 2.65
N ALA A 170 -15.44 -20.10 2.46
CA ALA A 170 -15.11 -18.87 3.15
C ALA A 170 -14.00 -18.12 2.38
N VAL A 171 -13.86 -16.84 2.66
CA VAL A 171 -12.84 -15.96 2.07
C VAL A 171 -12.36 -14.95 3.10
N ILE A 172 -11.10 -14.53 3.01
CA ILE A 172 -10.53 -13.46 3.83
C ILE A 172 -10.39 -12.22 2.93
N PRO A 173 -11.23 -11.19 3.06
CA PRO A 173 -11.33 -10.12 2.06
C PRO A 173 -10.19 -9.09 2.11
N GLY A 174 -9.47 -8.98 3.24
CA GLY A 174 -8.57 -7.86 3.54
C GLY A 174 -7.23 -8.27 4.15
N GLY A 175 -6.73 -9.46 3.80
CA GLY A 175 -5.50 -10.02 4.39
C GLY A 175 -5.72 -10.64 5.77
N SER A 176 -4.69 -11.24 6.35
CA SER A 176 -4.82 -12.08 7.55
C SER A 176 -5.28 -11.35 8.83
N SER A 177 -5.37 -10.02 8.80
CA SER A 177 -5.81 -9.20 9.93
C SER A 177 -7.33 -8.97 9.97
N VAL A 178 -8.09 -9.39 8.95
CA VAL A 178 -9.55 -9.26 8.94
C VAL A 178 -10.24 -10.60 9.17
N ALA A 179 -11.49 -10.55 9.65
CA ALA A 179 -12.32 -11.73 9.84
C ALA A 179 -12.57 -12.45 8.50
N LEU A 180 -12.80 -13.76 8.59
CA LEU A 180 -13.28 -14.53 7.46
C LEU A 180 -14.75 -14.19 7.19
N LEU A 181 -15.11 -14.10 5.92
CA LEU A 181 -16.49 -14.10 5.46
C LEU A 181 -16.86 -15.52 5.06
N SER A 182 -18.05 -15.95 5.45
CA SER A 182 -18.73 -17.13 4.93
C SER A 182 -19.02 -16.97 3.43
N ALA A 183 -19.40 -18.07 2.77
CA ALA A 183 -19.80 -18.01 1.37
C ALA A 183 -20.99 -17.07 1.12
N GLU A 184 -21.96 -17.02 2.05
CA GLU A 184 -23.16 -16.17 1.95
C GLU A 184 -22.82 -14.68 2.09
N GLU A 185 -22.01 -14.32 3.09
CA GLU A 185 -21.53 -12.95 3.28
C GLU A 185 -20.70 -12.49 2.09
N ALA A 186 -19.84 -13.37 1.54
CA ALA A 186 -19.04 -13.09 0.36
C ALA A 186 -19.87 -12.84 -0.91
N GLU A 187 -21.06 -13.43 -1.03
CA GLU A 187 -21.96 -13.17 -2.16
C GLU A 187 -22.56 -11.75 -2.15
N ASN A 188 -22.72 -11.17 -0.95
CA ASN A 188 -23.31 -9.84 -0.77
C ASN A 188 -22.25 -8.76 -0.47
N CYS A 189 -21.00 -9.14 -0.29
CA CYS A 189 -19.91 -8.23 0.06
C CYS A 189 -19.49 -7.36 -1.13
N SER A 190 -19.50 -6.05 -0.90
CA SER A 190 -18.89 -5.04 -1.76
C SER A 190 -17.46 -4.79 -1.29
N LEU A 191 -16.47 -4.81 -2.19
CA LEU A 191 -15.05 -4.62 -1.84
C LEU A 191 -14.70 -3.14 -1.63
N SER A 192 -15.31 -2.53 -0.63
CA SER A 192 -14.95 -1.23 -0.06
C SER A 192 -14.70 -1.36 1.44
N TYR A 193 -14.21 -0.30 2.09
CA TYR A 193 -13.94 -0.36 3.53
C TYR A 193 -15.23 -0.57 4.34
N GLU A 194 -16.27 0.19 3.99
CA GLU A 194 -17.61 0.09 4.57
C GLU A 194 -18.30 -1.23 4.19
N GLY A 195 -18.21 -1.65 2.92
CA GLY A 195 -18.87 -2.87 2.44
C GLY A 195 -18.35 -4.16 3.08
N VAL A 196 -17.07 -4.18 3.47
CA VAL A 196 -16.48 -5.32 4.20
C VAL A 196 -16.85 -5.31 5.69
N ILE A 197 -17.15 -4.14 6.27
CA ILE A 197 -17.60 -4.03 7.67
C ILE A 197 -19.06 -4.45 7.81
N GLU A 198 -19.87 -4.17 6.80
CA GLU A 198 -21.31 -4.47 6.79
C GLU A 198 -21.64 -5.94 6.46
N ALA A 199 -20.73 -6.62 5.76
CA ALA A 199 -20.86 -8.03 5.37
C ALA A 199 -20.72 -8.98 6.57
#